data_AF-A0A812JNW5-F1
#
_entry.id   AF-A0A812JNW5-F1
#
_cell.length_a   1.000
_cell.length_b   1.000
_cell.length_c   1.000
_cell.angle_alpha   90.00
_cell.angle_beta   90.00
_cell.angle_gamma   90.00
#
_symmetry.space_group_name_H-M   'P 1'
#
loop_
_entity.id
_entity.type
_entity.pdbx_description
1 polymer ?
#
loop_
_entity_poly.entity_id
_entity_poly.type
_entity_poly.pdbx_seq_one_letter_code
_entity_poly.pdbx_strand_id
1 'polypeptide(L)'
;MTRLAVCVRVKLHLDREVVRQNLQDSWDARWGAEALYQVAKRSTARTRQEWAEDKAVLKLAEKLKEQAASGSDVDITLLTLEALRRMALQEPEDQKPVIERVLALMVERNWRHSAKSLARLFWLGAPLKGEGSLKKHFEPKSLPSQLRSKQTDLDGPDLALILAAMKGEKGVKDTALQSKVVLRLKEKFIHRGLSATDIVEMAEALQDLGVQDEAALRPLGQEALRRRGELTPDESHRIHTAYQAMQLPLPKVWDTPGSMKTKNTADGKITTQAFALQDGHEKKRHGNNDFERTSPPRVVRDMKMCSY
;
A
#
# COMPACT_ATOMS: atom_id res chain seq x y z
N MET A 1 -10.21 -34.24 -47.46
CA MET A 1 -9.88 -33.07 -46.61
C MET A 1 -9.93 -33.34 -45.09
N THR A 2 -10.23 -34.55 -44.62
CA THR A 2 -10.48 -34.82 -43.19
C THR A 2 -9.26 -35.26 -42.36
N ARG A 3 -8.21 -35.85 -42.97
CA ARG A 3 -7.02 -36.34 -42.20
C ARG A 3 -6.02 -35.25 -41.79
N LEU A 4 -5.86 -34.20 -42.60
CA LEU A 4 -4.96 -33.07 -42.29
C LEU A 4 -5.48 -32.20 -41.14
N ALA A 5 -6.80 -32.00 -41.05
CA ALA A 5 -7.41 -31.21 -39.97
C ALA A 5 -7.27 -31.89 -38.59
N VAL A 6 -7.35 -33.22 -38.53
CA VAL A 6 -7.17 -33.98 -37.27
C VAL A 6 -5.71 -33.95 -36.82
N CYS A 7 -4.76 -34.10 -37.74
CA CYS A 7 -3.32 -34.10 -37.42
C CYS A 7 -2.84 -32.72 -36.91
N VAL A 8 -3.35 -31.62 -37.47
CA VAL A 8 -3.06 -30.25 -37.00
C VAL A 8 -3.68 -29.98 -35.63
N ARG A 9 -4.88 -30.50 -35.36
CA ARG A 9 -5.57 -30.33 -34.07
C ARG A 9 -4.88 -31.10 -32.94
N VAL A 10 -4.38 -32.30 -33.20
CA VAL A 10 -3.61 -33.11 -32.24
C VAL A 10 -2.25 -32.47 -31.96
N LYS A 11 -1.56 -31.95 -32.98
CA LYS A 11 -0.26 -31.29 -32.84
C LYS A 11 -0.36 -29.98 -32.03
N LEU A 12 -1.38 -29.16 -32.30
CA LEU A 12 -1.66 -27.94 -31.50
C LEU A 12 -2.07 -28.24 -30.05
N HIS A 13 -2.68 -29.39 -29.78
CA HIS A 13 -3.06 -29.78 -28.43
C HIS A 13 -1.84 -30.27 -27.62
N LEU A 14 -0.98 -31.10 -28.25
CA LEU A 14 0.29 -31.54 -27.67
C LEU A 14 1.23 -30.36 -27.42
N ASP A 15 1.38 -29.44 -28.37
CA ASP A 15 2.26 -28.27 -28.20
C ASP A 15 1.77 -27.37 -27.06
N ARG A 16 0.45 -27.25 -26.86
CA ARG A 16 -0.14 -26.51 -25.72
C ARG A 16 0.09 -27.21 -24.38
N GLU A 17 -0.03 -28.52 -24.33
CA GLU A 17 0.22 -29.29 -23.10
C GLU A 17 1.69 -29.29 -22.73
N VAL A 18 2.59 -29.50 -23.70
CA VAL A 18 4.05 -29.43 -23.51
C VAL A 18 4.49 -28.02 -23.07
N VAL A 19 3.93 -26.96 -23.66
CA VAL A 19 4.21 -25.58 -23.22
C VAL A 19 3.64 -25.32 -21.82
N ARG A 20 2.45 -25.83 -21.49
CA ARG A 20 1.89 -25.73 -20.13
C ARG A 20 2.72 -26.50 -19.10
N GLN A 21 3.25 -27.64 -19.47
CA GLN A 21 4.05 -28.51 -18.60
C GLN A 21 5.43 -27.88 -18.37
N ASN A 22 6.07 -27.40 -19.44
CA ASN A 22 7.30 -26.60 -19.33
C ASN A 22 7.11 -25.30 -18.54
N LEU A 23 5.93 -24.64 -18.63
CA LEU A 23 5.60 -23.45 -17.83
C LEU A 23 5.27 -23.78 -16.37
N GLN A 24 4.72 -24.97 -16.09
CA GLN A 24 4.55 -25.48 -14.73
C GLN A 24 5.90 -25.81 -14.09
N ASP A 25 6.85 -26.29 -14.89
CA ASP A 25 8.23 -26.59 -14.49
C ASP A 25 9.12 -25.33 -14.39
N SER A 26 8.75 -24.21 -15.05
CA SER A 26 9.49 -22.94 -15.02
C SER A 26 9.07 -21.99 -13.89
N TRP A 27 8.63 -22.52 -12.76
CA TRP A 27 8.25 -21.70 -11.61
C TRP A 27 9.47 -21.01 -10.99
N ASP A 28 9.43 -19.68 -10.93
CA ASP A 28 10.40 -18.87 -10.18
C ASP A 28 9.70 -18.17 -9.00
N ALA A 29 10.17 -18.47 -7.79
CA ALA A 29 9.71 -17.85 -6.55
C ALA A 29 9.81 -16.32 -6.58
N ARG A 30 10.81 -15.77 -7.28
CA ARG A 30 11.03 -14.32 -7.44
C ARG A 30 9.84 -13.66 -8.11
N TRP A 31 9.36 -14.27 -9.20
CA TRP A 31 8.25 -13.74 -9.97
C TRP A 31 6.94 -13.91 -9.19
N GLY A 32 6.76 -15.04 -8.51
CA GLY A 32 5.61 -15.26 -7.65
C GLY A 32 5.52 -14.24 -6.51
N ALA A 33 6.62 -14.02 -5.79
CA ALA A 33 6.69 -13.08 -4.68
C ALA A 33 6.45 -11.64 -5.15
N GLU A 34 7.09 -11.22 -6.25
CA GLU A 34 6.89 -9.88 -6.81
C GLU A 34 5.46 -9.69 -7.32
N ALA A 35 4.88 -10.67 -8.00
CA ALA A 35 3.50 -10.60 -8.47
C ALA A 35 2.51 -10.44 -7.29
N LEU A 36 2.64 -11.26 -6.26
CA LEU A 36 1.78 -11.18 -5.08
C LEU A 36 1.97 -9.84 -4.35
N TYR A 37 3.22 -9.36 -4.24
CA TYR A 37 3.52 -8.06 -3.66
C TYR A 37 2.88 -6.90 -4.44
N GLN A 38 2.95 -6.92 -5.77
CA GLN A 38 2.34 -5.91 -6.63
C GLN A 38 0.81 -5.94 -6.53
N VAL A 39 0.20 -7.12 -6.45
CA VAL A 39 -1.24 -7.27 -6.18
C VAL A 39 -1.58 -6.64 -4.84
N ALA A 40 -0.84 -6.96 -3.78
CA ALA A 40 -1.07 -6.41 -2.44
C ALA A 40 -0.99 -4.89 -2.40
N LYS A 41 0.02 -4.33 -3.07
CA LYS A 41 0.32 -2.89 -3.10
C LYS A 41 -0.70 -2.07 -3.89
N ARG A 42 -1.23 -2.62 -4.98
CA ARG A 42 -2.20 -1.93 -5.86
C ARG A 42 -3.65 -2.15 -5.45
N SER A 43 -3.89 -3.14 -4.59
CA SER A 43 -5.22 -3.47 -4.12
C SER A 43 -5.66 -2.55 -3.00
N THR A 44 -6.93 -2.15 -3.05
CA THR A 44 -7.63 -1.54 -1.90
C THR A 44 -7.91 -2.61 -0.84
N ALA A 45 -8.29 -2.20 0.38
CA ALA A 45 -8.68 -3.15 1.43
C ALA A 45 -9.77 -4.13 0.96
N ARG A 46 -10.78 -3.64 0.21
CA ARG A 46 -11.84 -4.47 -0.37
C ARG A 46 -11.32 -5.46 -1.39
N THR A 47 -10.56 -4.99 -2.38
CA THR A 47 -10.07 -5.89 -3.43
C THR A 47 -9.05 -6.90 -2.89
N ARG A 48 -8.33 -6.58 -1.80
CA ARG A 48 -7.49 -7.58 -1.10
C ARG A 48 -8.30 -8.73 -0.53
N GLN A 49 -9.48 -8.48 0.03
CA GLN A 49 -10.38 -9.55 0.51
C GLN A 49 -10.85 -10.42 -0.66
N GLU A 50 -11.24 -9.81 -1.78
CA GLU A 50 -11.64 -10.54 -3.00
C GLU A 50 -10.48 -11.40 -3.54
N TRP A 51 -9.26 -10.87 -3.56
CA TRP A 51 -8.06 -11.63 -3.95
C TRP A 51 -7.71 -12.75 -2.96
N ALA A 52 -7.98 -12.58 -1.67
CA ALA A 52 -7.71 -13.60 -0.66
C ALA A 52 -8.63 -14.83 -0.81
N GLU A 53 -9.76 -14.69 -1.50
CA GLU A 53 -10.68 -15.79 -1.84
C GLU A 53 -10.37 -16.43 -3.21
N ASP A 54 -9.54 -15.78 -4.04
CA ASP A 54 -9.20 -16.27 -5.37
C ASP A 54 -8.34 -17.54 -5.30
N LYS A 55 -8.79 -18.60 -5.99
CA LYS A 55 -8.13 -19.91 -5.96
C LYS A 55 -6.72 -19.89 -6.54
N ALA A 56 -6.45 -19.04 -7.54
CA ALA A 56 -5.13 -18.95 -8.13
C ALA A 56 -4.16 -18.20 -7.21
N VAL A 57 -4.62 -17.14 -6.55
CA VAL A 57 -3.86 -16.41 -5.51
C VAL A 57 -3.56 -17.31 -4.32
N LEU A 58 -4.54 -18.08 -3.83
CA LEU A 58 -4.34 -19.03 -2.74
C LEU A 58 -3.32 -20.11 -3.12
N LYS A 59 -3.43 -20.70 -4.32
CA LYS A 59 -2.45 -21.69 -4.80
C LYS A 59 -1.04 -21.09 -4.92
N LEU A 60 -0.93 -19.85 -5.37
CA LEU A 60 0.33 -19.11 -5.43
C LEU A 60 0.92 -18.90 -4.03
N ALA A 61 0.08 -18.47 -3.09
CA ALA A 61 0.46 -18.21 -1.71
C ALA A 61 0.97 -19.47 -0.99
N GLU A 62 0.30 -20.61 -1.14
CA GLU A 62 0.75 -21.88 -0.55
C GLU A 62 2.11 -22.32 -1.10
N LYS A 63 2.30 -22.24 -2.43
CA LYS A 63 3.59 -22.55 -3.06
C LYS A 63 4.72 -21.65 -2.55
N LEU A 64 4.41 -20.37 -2.34
CA LEU A 64 5.36 -19.40 -1.78
C LEU A 64 5.67 -19.68 -0.30
N LYS A 65 4.68 -20.06 0.51
CA LYS A 65 4.87 -20.45 1.92
C LYS A 65 5.82 -21.65 2.04
N GLU A 66 5.62 -22.68 1.23
CA GLU A 66 6.47 -23.88 1.19
C GLU A 66 7.94 -23.54 0.86
N GLN A 67 8.17 -22.64 -0.10
CA GLN A 67 9.53 -22.24 -0.49
C GLN A 67 10.19 -21.31 0.53
N ALA A 68 9.44 -20.34 1.04
CA ALA A 68 9.87 -19.42 2.08
C ALA A 68 10.22 -20.15 3.38
N ALA A 69 9.60 -21.31 3.64
CA ALA A 69 9.89 -22.14 4.81
C ALA A 69 11.36 -22.55 4.92
N SER A 70 12.11 -22.60 3.81
CA SER A 70 13.55 -22.86 3.83
C SER A 70 14.38 -21.67 4.36
N GLY A 71 13.97 -20.44 4.03
CA GLY A 71 14.68 -19.20 4.36
C GLY A 71 16.03 -19.00 3.64
N SER A 72 16.31 -19.76 2.58
CA SER A 72 17.63 -19.77 1.93
C SER A 72 17.98 -18.48 1.19
N ASP A 73 17.02 -17.93 0.42
CA ASP A 73 17.12 -16.62 -0.21
C ASP A 73 16.40 -15.58 0.67
N VAL A 74 17.18 -14.85 1.47
CA VAL A 74 16.67 -13.87 2.44
C VAL A 74 15.78 -12.81 1.78
N ASP A 75 16.16 -12.31 0.61
CA ASP A 75 15.47 -11.18 -0.01
C ASP A 75 14.11 -11.60 -0.57
N ILE A 76 14.06 -12.75 -1.24
CA ILE A 76 12.79 -13.32 -1.73
C ILE A 76 11.91 -13.74 -0.56
N THR A 77 12.49 -14.36 0.47
CA THR A 77 11.75 -14.81 1.65
C THR A 77 11.07 -13.63 2.33
N LEU A 78 11.80 -12.53 2.58
CA LEU A 78 11.22 -11.34 3.20
C LEU A 78 10.17 -10.66 2.31
N LEU A 79 10.38 -10.59 0.99
CA LEU A 79 9.38 -10.08 0.05
C LEU A 79 8.09 -10.93 0.08
N THR A 80 8.26 -12.26 0.11
CA THR A 80 7.16 -13.22 0.17
C THR A 80 6.35 -13.04 1.45
N LEU A 81 7.02 -12.99 2.61
CA LEU A 81 6.35 -12.81 3.90
C LEU A 81 5.64 -11.44 3.97
N GLU A 82 6.23 -10.39 3.41
CA GLU A 82 5.58 -9.08 3.29
C GLU A 82 4.31 -9.17 2.45
N ALA A 83 4.38 -9.76 1.27
CA ALA A 83 3.25 -9.91 0.37
C ALA A 83 2.11 -10.72 1.01
N LEU A 84 2.42 -11.85 1.64
CA LEU A 84 1.45 -12.69 2.35
C LEU A 84 0.76 -11.92 3.49
N ARG A 85 1.52 -11.16 4.28
CA ARG A 85 0.97 -10.39 5.40
C ARG A 85 0.10 -9.23 4.92
N ARG A 86 0.53 -8.49 3.89
CA ARG A 86 -0.26 -7.39 3.30
C ARG A 86 -1.58 -7.90 2.69
N MET A 87 -1.60 -9.14 2.19
CA MET A 87 -2.80 -9.79 1.65
C MET A 87 -3.68 -10.44 2.73
N ALA A 88 -3.31 -10.39 4.00
CA ALA A 88 -3.96 -11.11 5.10
C ALA A 88 -4.06 -12.63 4.84
N LEU A 89 -3.09 -13.21 4.13
CA LEU A 89 -3.01 -14.65 3.82
C LEU A 89 -2.19 -15.45 4.83
N GLN A 90 -1.55 -14.74 5.77
CA GLN A 90 -0.75 -15.33 6.83
C GLN A 90 -0.61 -14.35 8.00
N GLU A 91 -0.84 -14.84 9.22
CA GLU A 91 -0.73 -14.05 10.43
C GLU A 91 0.72 -13.92 10.90
N PRO A 92 1.07 -12.91 11.73
CA PRO A 92 2.42 -12.73 12.22
C PRO A 92 3.00 -13.95 12.93
N GLU A 93 2.20 -14.65 13.74
CA GLU A 93 2.66 -15.82 14.50
C GLU A 93 3.07 -16.99 13.61
N ASP A 94 2.34 -17.22 12.51
CA ASP A 94 2.68 -18.27 11.54
C ASP A 94 4.00 -17.96 10.80
N GLN A 95 4.37 -16.69 10.70
CA GLN A 95 5.62 -16.25 10.06
C GLN A 95 6.82 -16.30 11.00
N LYS A 96 6.60 -16.38 12.31
CA LYS A 96 7.64 -16.29 13.33
C LYS A 96 8.80 -17.28 13.11
N PRO A 97 8.58 -18.58 12.86
CA PRO A 97 9.70 -19.53 12.68
C PRO A 97 10.59 -19.19 11.48
N VAL A 98 10.00 -18.69 10.39
CA VAL A 98 10.73 -18.29 9.19
C VAL A 98 11.50 -16.99 9.43
N ILE A 99 10.88 -16.02 10.11
CA ILE A 99 11.50 -14.75 10.48
C ILE A 99 12.71 -14.97 11.38
N GLU A 100 12.61 -15.83 12.41
CA GLU A 100 13.72 -16.15 13.31
C GLU A 100 14.89 -16.80 12.56
N ARG A 101 14.61 -17.67 11.58
CA ARG A 101 15.64 -18.27 10.73
C ARG A 101 16.33 -17.25 9.83
N VAL A 102 15.55 -16.39 9.17
CA VAL A 102 16.10 -15.32 8.33
C VAL A 102 16.96 -14.38 9.19
N LEU A 103 16.51 -14.02 10.39
CA LEU A 103 17.27 -13.21 11.32
C LEU A 103 18.61 -13.86 11.67
N ALA A 104 18.62 -15.16 12.01
CA ALA A 104 19.85 -15.88 12.30
C ALA A 104 20.85 -15.84 11.12
N LEU A 105 20.38 -16.03 9.89
CA LEU A 105 21.21 -15.93 8.68
C LEU A 105 21.75 -14.50 8.47
N MET A 106 20.93 -13.47 8.72
CA MET A 106 21.37 -12.08 8.59
C MET A 106 22.41 -11.71 9.65
N VAL A 107 22.28 -12.25 10.87
CA VAL A 107 23.26 -12.09 11.95
C VAL A 107 24.57 -12.80 11.61
N GLU A 108 24.52 -14.05 11.16
CA GLU A 108 25.69 -14.83 10.72
C GLU A 108 26.47 -14.10 9.62
N ARG A 109 25.75 -13.45 8.70
CA ARG A 109 26.32 -12.63 7.61
C ARG A 109 26.67 -11.21 8.03
N ASN A 110 26.74 -10.92 9.33
CA ASN A 110 27.11 -9.62 9.89
C ASN A 110 26.28 -8.45 9.30
N TRP A 111 24.98 -8.65 9.11
CA TRP A 111 24.05 -7.62 8.63
C TRP A 111 24.42 -6.99 7.27
N ARG A 112 25.20 -7.68 6.43
CA ARG A 112 25.64 -7.19 5.11
C ARG A 112 24.53 -7.09 4.05
N HIS A 113 23.28 -7.23 4.44
CA HIS A 113 22.12 -7.20 3.54
C HIS A 113 21.74 -5.77 3.13
N SER A 114 20.87 -5.69 2.13
CA SER A 114 20.34 -4.41 1.63
C SER A 114 19.51 -3.70 2.70
N ALA A 115 19.45 -2.36 2.63
CA ALA A 115 18.61 -1.56 3.52
C ALA A 115 17.13 -1.96 3.41
N LYS A 116 16.69 -2.29 2.19
CA LYS A 116 15.35 -2.80 1.87
C LYS A 116 14.99 -4.06 2.65
N SER A 117 15.88 -5.04 2.67
CA SER A 117 15.68 -6.30 3.37
C SER A 117 15.64 -6.08 4.88
N LEU A 118 16.49 -5.18 5.40
CA LEU A 118 16.44 -4.79 6.82
C LEU A 118 15.13 -4.10 7.18
N ALA A 119 14.59 -3.22 6.32
CA ALA A 119 13.33 -2.53 6.54
C ALA A 119 12.14 -3.51 6.58
N ARG A 120 12.13 -4.49 5.66
CA ARG A 120 11.14 -5.58 5.68
C ARG A 120 11.24 -6.43 6.92
N LEU A 121 12.44 -6.87 7.31
CA LEU A 121 12.63 -7.63 8.53
C LEU A 121 12.15 -6.84 9.76
N PHE A 122 12.43 -5.53 9.80
CA PHE A 122 12.02 -4.66 10.89
C PHE A 122 10.50 -4.58 11.02
N TRP A 123 9.79 -4.41 9.92
CA TRP A 123 8.33 -4.42 9.89
C TRP A 123 7.73 -5.80 10.20
N LEU A 124 8.29 -6.86 9.62
CA LEU A 124 7.83 -8.22 9.82
C LEU A 124 8.01 -8.68 11.28
N GLY A 125 9.13 -8.30 11.90
CA GLY A 125 9.47 -8.67 13.28
C GLY A 125 8.85 -7.78 14.35
N ALA A 126 8.38 -6.58 14.02
CA ALA A 126 7.87 -5.62 15.01
C ALA A 126 6.70 -6.17 15.88
N PRO A 127 5.69 -6.88 15.35
CA PRO A 127 4.64 -7.48 16.16
C PRO A 127 5.15 -8.59 17.10
N LEU A 128 6.26 -9.23 16.73
CA LEU A 128 6.81 -10.45 17.37
C LEU A 128 7.97 -10.16 18.32
N LYS A 129 8.38 -8.89 18.46
CA LYS A 129 9.60 -8.46 19.18
C LYS A 129 9.62 -8.80 20.68
N GLY A 130 8.47 -9.10 21.28
CA GLY A 130 8.35 -9.35 22.72
C GLY A 130 8.86 -10.74 23.14
N GLU A 131 9.12 -11.62 22.18
CA GLU A 131 9.33 -13.04 22.43
C GLU A 131 10.59 -13.58 21.75
N GLY A 132 11.16 -14.63 22.34
CA GLY A 132 12.17 -15.47 21.68
C GLY A 132 13.46 -14.77 21.27
N SER A 133 13.98 -15.16 20.11
CA SER A 133 15.25 -14.66 19.57
C SER A 133 15.15 -13.23 19.07
N LEU A 134 13.98 -12.80 18.60
CA LEU A 134 13.71 -11.46 18.08
C LEU A 134 13.93 -10.38 19.14
N LYS A 135 13.49 -10.64 20.39
CA LYS A 135 13.69 -9.72 21.52
C LYS A 135 15.14 -9.26 21.65
N LYS A 136 16.09 -10.18 21.50
CA LYS A 136 17.54 -9.92 21.59
C LYS A 136 18.10 -9.05 20.46
N HIS A 137 17.35 -8.79 19.40
CA HIS A 137 17.80 -7.95 18.29
C HIS A 137 17.05 -6.61 18.22
N PHE A 138 15.82 -6.56 18.74
CA PHE A 138 15.05 -5.32 18.87
C PHE A 138 15.39 -4.53 20.14
N GLU A 139 15.56 -5.18 21.31
CA GLU A 139 15.84 -4.49 22.58
C GLU A 139 17.22 -3.84 22.68
N PRO A 140 18.34 -4.50 22.28
CA PRO A 140 19.64 -3.84 22.22
C PRO A 140 19.78 -2.97 20.97
N LYS A 141 18.69 -2.75 20.22
CA LYS A 141 18.63 -1.91 19.02
C LYS A 141 19.67 -2.27 17.97
N SER A 142 20.03 -3.57 17.85
CA SER A 142 20.99 -4.03 16.84
C SER A 142 20.41 -3.90 15.44
N LEU A 143 19.16 -4.31 15.20
CA LEU A 143 18.51 -4.09 13.91
C LEU A 143 18.26 -2.59 13.62
N PRO A 144 17.68 -1.80 14.56
CA PRO A 144 17.58 -0.34 14.38
C PRO A 144 18.91 0.37 14.11
N SER A 145 20.02 -0.06 14.70
CA SER A 145 21.33 0.56 14.43
C SER A 145 21.83 0.30 13.01
N GLN A 146 21.57 -0.89 12.45
CA GLN A 146 21.87 -1.20 11.05
C GLN A 146 21.01 -0.38 10.08
N LEU A 147 19.73 -0.17 10.40
CA LEU A 147 18.87 0.71 9.62
C LEU A 147 19.33 2.17 9.67
N ARG A 148 19.79 2.64 10.84
CA ARG A 148 20.36 3.98 10.98
C ARG A 148 21.63 4.18 10.15
N SER A 149 22.50 3.17 10.05
CA SER A 149 23.74 3.28 9.27
C SER A 149 23.49 3.27 7.75
N LYS A 150 22.42 2.62 7.30
CA LYS A 150 22.03 2.50 5.89
C LYS A 150 20.88 3.42 5.46
N GLN A 151 20.55 4.44 6.26
CA GLN A 151 19.36 5.25 6.04
C GLN A 151 19.31 5.97 4.68
N THR A 152 20.48 6.22 4.07
CA THR A 152 20.59 6.90 2.77
C THR A 152 20.11 6.06 1.61
N ASP A 153 20.04 4.74 1.81
CA ASP A 153 19.70 3.76 0.78
C ASP A 153 18.20 3.39 0.79
N LEU A 154 17.45 3.89 1.78
CA LEU A 154 16.03 3.60 1.97
C LEU A 154 15.17 4.51 1.09
N ASP A 155 14.26 3.92 0.31
CA ASP A 155 13.26 4.67 -0.48
C ASP A 155 11.95 4.90 0.31
N GLY A 156 10.99 5.60 -0.28
CA GLY A 156 9.71 5.89 0.35
C GLY A 156 9.00 4.66 0.92
N PRO A 157 8.75 3.62 0.11
CA PRO A 157 8.19 2.35 0.57
C PRO A 157 8.92 1.76 1.77
N ASP A 158 10.25 1.83 1.81
CA ASP A 158 11.04 1.34 2.93
C ASP A 158 10.82 2.19 4.20
N LEU A 159 10.72 3.51 4.05
CA LEU A 159 10.38 4.39 5.18
C LEU A 159 8.96 4.13 5.69
N ALA A 160 8.01 3.79 4.81
CA ALA A 160 6.65 3.42 5.20
C ALA A 160 6.64 2.17 6.08
N LEU A 161 7.41 1.14 5.71
CA LEU A 161 7.58 -0.07 6.53
C LEU A 161 8.16 0.25 7.90
N ILE A 162 9.18 1.11 7.97
CA ILE A 162 9.79 1.50 9.24
C ILE A 162 8.81 2.27 10.12
N LEU A 163 8.08 3.24 9.56
CA LEU A 163 7.08 3.99 10.32
C LEU A 163 5.95 3.09 10.83
N ALA A 164 5.44 2.19 9.98
CA ALA A 164 4.43 1.21 10.37
C ALA A 164 4.90 0.30 11.51
N ALA A 165 6.18 -0.10 11.51
CA ALA A 165 6.78 -0.90 12.57
C ALA A 165 6.90 -0.16 13.92
N MET A 166 6.98 1.18 13.89
CA MET A 166 7.10 2.05 15.07
C MET A 166 5.74 2.52 15.61
N LYS A 167 4.68 2.40 14.81
CA LYS A 167 3.32 2.87 15.08
C LYS A 167 2.70 2.21 16.33
N GLY A 168 1.90 2.98 17.07
CA GLY A 168 1.16 2.52 18.26
C GLY A 168 2.01 2.18 19.49
N GLU A 169 1.36 1.86 20.60
CA GLU A 169 2.03 1.56 21.89
C GLU A 169 2.94 0.33 21.81
N LYS A 170 2.49 -0.70 21.08
CA LYS A 170 3.25 -1.94 20.86
C LYS A 170 4.32 -1.79 19.77
N GLY A 171 4.44 -0.64 19.10
CA GLY A 171 5.44 -0.38 18.06
C GLY A 171 6.87 -0.28 18.60
N VAL A 172 7.87 -0.52 17.74
CA VAL A 172 9.30 -0.46 18.13
C VAL A 172 9.71 1.00 18.37
N LYS A 173 10.19 1.32 19.57
CA LYS A 173 10.54 2.71 19.93
C LYS A 173 12.04 2.97 19.75
N ASP A 174 12.39 3.69 18.69
CA ASP A 174 13.74 4.19 18.44
C ASP A 174 13.71 5.63 17.92
N THR A 175 13.90 6.60 18.82
CA THR A 175 13.87 8.03 18.51
C THR A 175 14.97 8.47 17.55
N ALA A 176 16.12 7.80 17.57
CA ALA A 176 17.23 8.12 16.69
C ALA A 176 16.92 7.69 15.25
N LEU A 177 16.37 6.49 15.07
CA LEU A 177 15.92 6.02 13.77
C LEU A 177 14.72 6.84 13.27
N GLN A 178 13.75 7.15 14.13
CA GLN A 178 12.63 8.04 13.80
C GLN A 178 13.13 9.39 13.27
N SER A 179 14.08 10.04 13.97
CA SER A 179 14.61 11.34 13.54
C SER A 179 15.28 11.27 12.16
N LYS A 180 15.97 10.17 11.87
CA LYS A 180 16.59 9.89 10.57
C LYS A 180 15.54 9.70 9.48
N VAL A 181 14.49 8.92 9.75
CA VAL A 181 13.35 8.73 8.84
C VAL A 181 12.65 10.06 8.55
N VAL A 182 12.34 10.87 9.57
CA VAL A 182 11.69 12.17 9.40
C VAL A 182 12.56 13.13 8.57
N LEU A 183 13.87 13.11 8.75
CA LEU A 183 14.78 13.88 7.90
C LEU A 183 14.71 13.46 6.43
N ARG A 184 14.68 12.15 6.16
CA ARG A 184 14.59 11.59 4.81
C ARG A 184 13.29 11.95 4.09
N LEU A 185 12.17 12.08 4.81
CA LEU A 185 10.88 12.49 4.24
C LEU A 185 10.92 13.89 3.58
N LYS A 186 11.93 14.71 3.87
CA LYS A 186 12.12 16.03 3.26
C LYS A 186 12.79 15.96 1.88
N GLU A 187 13.39 14.82 1.54
CA GLU A 187 14.15 14.67 0.30
C GLU A 187 13.23 14.66 -0.93
N LYS A 188 13.73 15.21 -2.03
CA LYS A 188 13.01 15.18 -3.30
C LYS A 188 12.84 13.73 -3.75
N PHE A 189 11.65 13.42 -4.25
CA PHE A 189 11.30 12.12 -4.81
C PHE A 189 11.23 10.96 -3.81
N ILE A 190 11.43 11.18 -2.51
CA ILE A 190 11.33 10.11 -1.51
C ILE A 190 9.93 9.47 -1.51
N HIS A 191 8.88 10.22 -1.82
CA HIS A 191 7.51 9.71 -1.89
C HIS A 191 7.18 8.94 -3.19
N ARG A 192 8.12 8.84 -4.15
CA ARG A 192 7.89 8.06 -5.37
C ARG A 192 7.72 6.58 -5.02
N GLY A 193 6.74 5.95 -5.67
CA GLY A 193 6.50 4.52 -5.51
C GLY A 193 5.71 4.15 -4.24
N LEU A 194 5.31 5.10 -3.40
CA LEU A 194 4.32 4.85 -2.34
C LEU A 194 2.96 4.50 -2.95
N SER A 195 2.21 3.58 -2.35
CA SER A 195 0.78 3.44 -2.64
C SER A 195 -0.03 4.54 -1.93
N ALA A 196 -1.28 4.74 -2.34
CA ALA A 196 -2.16 5.70 -1.66
C ALA A 196 -2.40 5.29 -0.20
N THR A 197 -2.55 3.98 0.04
CA THR A 197 -2.64 3.40 1.39
C THR A 197 -1.36 3.62 2.19
N ASP A 198 -0.15 3.45 1.61
CA ASP A 198 1.10 3.71 2.34
C ASP A 198 1.17 5.18 2.81
N ILE A 199 0.69 6.15 2.00
CA ILE A 199 0.65 7.57 2.39
C ILE A 199 -0.24 7.79 3.63
N VAL A 200 -1.40 7.13 3.67
CA VAL A 200 -2.32 7.22 4.83
C VAL A 200 -1.70 6.58 6.06
N GLU A 201 -1.16 5.37 5.93
CA GLU A 201 -0.53 4.66 7.05
C GLU A 201 0.69 5.41 7.60
N MET A 202 1.48 6.04 6.72
CA MET A 202 2.58 6.91 7.12
C MET A 202 2.08 8.14 7.88
N ALA A 203 1.00 8.79 7.44
CA ALA A 203 0.43 9.95 8.14
C ALA A 203 -0.05 9.60 9.54
N GLU A 204 -0.75 8.47 9.70
CA GLU A 204 -1.17 7.96 11.01
C GLU A 204 0.04 7.57 11.89
N ALA A 205 1.06 6.94 11.31
CA ALA A 205 2.27 6.59 12.05
C ALA A 205 3.01 7.85 12.53
N LEU A 206 3.11 8.89 11.70
CA LEU A 206 3.73 10.16 12.09
C LEU A 206 2.94 10.89 13.18
N GLN A 207 1.60 10.83 13.12
CA GLN A 207 0.73 11.32 14.18
C GLN A 207 0.99 10.57 15.50
N ASP A 208 0.95 9.23 15.48
CA ASP A 208 1.18 8.39 16.67
C ASP A 208 2.57 8.61 17.28
N LEU A 209 3.56 8.91 16.44
CA LEU A 209 4.93 9.21 16.84
C LEU A 209 5.13 10.67 17.28
N GLY A 210 4.08 11.49 17.26
CA GLY A 210 4.11 12.89 17.70
C GLY A 210 4.98 13.79 16.83
N VAL A 211 5.13 13.47 15.54
CA VAL A 211 5.94 14.28 14.62
C VAL A 211 5.17 15.55 14.22
N GLN A 212 5.77 16.71 14.47
CA GLN A 212 5.20 18.03 14.11
C GLN A 212 6.07 18.79 13.09
N ASP A 213 7.04 18.12 12.47
CA ASP A 213 7.95 18.72 11.51
C ASP A 213 7.22 19.02 10.18
N GLU A 214 6.73 20.25 10.04
CA GLU A 214 6.01 20.69 8.84
C GLU A 214 6.78 20.44 7.54
N ALA A 215 8.11 20.56 7.57
CA ALA A 215 8.94 20.37 6.37
C ALA A 215 8.92 18.90 5.88
N ALA A 216 8.74 17.95 6.79
CA ALA A 216 8.56 16.53 6.47
C ALA A 216 7.09 16.20 6.14
N LEU A 217 6.13 16.83 6.82
CA LEU A 217 4.70 16.55 6.67
C LEU A 217 4.09 17.13 5.39
N ARG A 218 4.54 18.32 4.96
CA ARG A 218 3.98 19.01 3.79
C ARG A 218 4.15 18.21 2.49
N PRO A 219 5.34 17.70 2.12
CA PRO A 219 5.50 16.92 0.89
C PRO A 219 4.60 15.68 0.84
N LEU A 220 4.48 14.96 1.96
CA LEU A 220 3.59 13.80 2.09
C LEU A 220 2.11 14.20 1.92
N GLY A 221 1.70 15.31 2.52
CA GLY A 221 0.30 15.79 2.48
C GLY A 221 -0.09 16.34 1.12
N GLN A 222 0.86 16.97 0.42
CA GLN A 222 0.68 17.36 -0.98
C GLN A 222 0.48 16.13 -1.87
N GLU A 223 1.24 15.06 -1.63
CA GLU A 223 1.10 13.82 -2.38
C GLU A 223 -0.25 13.15 -2.13
N ALA A 224 -0.71 13.14 -0.88
CA ALA A 224 -2.06 12.69 -0.53
C ALA A 224 -3.15 13.46 -1.30
N LEU A 225 -3.05 14.79 -1.35
CA LEU A 225 -4.03 15.63 -2.05
C LEU A 225 -3.98 15.48 -3.57
N ARG A 226 -2.79 15.25 -4.16
CA ARG A 226 -2.66 14.91 -5.59
C ARG A 226 -3.38 13.61 -5.92
N ARG A 227 -3.32 12.63 -5.02
CA ARG A 227 -3.84 11.28 -5.20
C ARG A 227 -5.18 11.04 -4.50
N ARG A 228 -5.91 12.10 -4.14
CA ARG A 228 -7.20 12.01 -3.43
C ARG A 228 -8.24 11.12 -4.13
N GLY A 229 -8.16 11.01 -5.47
CA GLY A 229 -9.06 10.15 -6.25
C GLY A 229 -8.77 8.65 -6.11
N GLU A 230 -7.61 8.28 -5.57
CA GLU A 230 -7.23 6.88 -5.30
C GLU A 230 -7.61 6.44 -3.88
N LEU A 231 -7.93 7.40 -2.99
CA LEU A 231 -8.27 7.11 -1.59
C LEU A 231 -9.74 6.71 -1.47
N THR A 232 -10.00 5.69 -0.65
CA THR A 232 -11.35 5.39 -0.22
C THR A 232 -11.92 6.52 0.68
N PRO A 233 -13.25 6.58 0.88
CA PRO A 233 -13.84 7.56 1.80
C PRO A 233 -13.29 7.45 3.23
N ASP A 234 -13.04 6.22 3.70
CA ASP A 234 -12.44 5.96 5.02
C ASP A 234 -10.99 6.45 5.09
N GLU A 235 -10.15 6.07 4.12
CA GLU A 235 -8.76 6.52 4.03
C GLU A 235 -8.66 8.05 3.97
N SER A 236 -9.55 8.69 3.22
CA SER A 236 -9.66 10.14 3.14
C SER A 236 -9.98 10.75 4.51
N HIS A 237 -10.92 10.17 5.26
CA HIS A 237 -11.23 10.62 6.61
C HIS A 237 -10.04 10.46 7.56
N ARG A 238 -9.40 9.28 7.56
CA ARG A 238 -8.25 8.98 8.44
C ARG A 238 -7.08 9.93 8.21
N ILE A 239 -6.72 10.20 6.95
CA ILE A 239 -5.63 11.14 6.67
C ILE A 239 -5.97 12.58 7.06
N HIS A 240 -7.22 13.01 6.89
CA HIS A 240 -7.67 14.33 7.36
C HIS A 240 -7.53 14.45 8.88
N THR A 241 -7.97 13.42 9.62
CA THR A 241 -7.86 13.37 11.08
C THR A 241 -6.41 13.39 11.54
N ALA A 242 -5.52 12.63 10.89
CA ALA A 242 -4.09 12.61 11.23
C ALA A 242 -3.42 13.98 11.05
N TYR A 243 -3.65 14.63 9.91
CA TYR A 243 -3.10 15.97 9.63
C TYR A 243 -3.69 17.05 10.54
N GLN A 244 -4.96 16.92 10.93
CA GLN A 244 -5.57 17.81 11.92
C GLN A 244 -4.94 17.65 13.30
N ALA A 245 -4.68 16.42 13.75
CA ALA A 245 -4.02 16.13 15.02
C ALA A 245 -2.56 16.61 15.07
N MET A 246 -1.85 16.56 13.94
CA MET A 246 -0.49 17.10 13.79
C MET A 246 -0.44 18.64 13.62
N GLN A 247 -1.56 19.33 13.83
CA GLN A 247 -1.69 20.80 13.71
C GLN A 247 -1.40 21.38 12.32
N LEU A 248 -1.38 20.53 11.29
CA LEU A 248 -1.20 20.93 9.89
C LEU A 248 -2.37 20.41 9.04
N PRO A 249 -3.59 20.96 9.15
CA PRO A 249 -4.72 20.50 8.33
C PRO A 249 -4.38 20.45 6.84
N LEU A 250 -4.79 19.39 6.14
CA LEU A 250 -4.45 19.16 4.72
C LEU A 250 -4.63 20.39 3.80
N PRO A 251 -5.69 21.23 3.91
CA PRO A 251 -5.79 22.43 3.08
C PRO A 251 -4.62 23.42 3.19
N LYS A 252 -3.89 23.42 4.32
CA LYS A 252 -2.74 24.30 4.58
C LYS A 252 -1.41 23.76 4.03
N VAL A 253 -1.34 22.51 3.57
CA VAL A 253 -0.08 21.91 3.08
C VAL A 253 0.46 22.58 1.80
N TRP A 254 -0.41 23.28 1.06
CA TRP A 254 -0.06 24.08 -0.12
C TRP A 254 0.27 25.54 0.18
N ASP A 255 -0.10 26.03 1.36
CA ASP A 255 0.19 27.41 1.76
C ASP A 255 1.71 27.57 1.94
N THR A 256 2.26 28.78 1.82
CA THR A 256 3.70 28.98 2.06
C THR A 256 3.99 28.83 3.57
N PRO A 257 5.10 28.22 4.01
CA PRO A 257 5.46 28.20 5.43
C PRO A 257 5.46 29.61 6.02
N GLY A 258 4.71 29.82 7.11
CA GLY A 258 4.55 31.14 7.73
C GLY A 258 3.57 32.10 7.04
N SER A 259 2.92 31.73 5.93
CA SER A 259 1.86 32.57 5.35
C SER A 259 0.60 32.45 6.21
N MET A 260 0.40 33.41 7.12
CA MET A 260 -0.94 33.68 7.62
C MET A 260 -1.73 34.27 6.46
N LYS A 261 -2.85 33.63 6.08
CA LYS A 261 -3.83 34.27 5.18
C LYS A 261 -4.46 35.44 5.94
N THR A 262 -3.80 36.60 5.93
CA THR A 262 -4.43 37.87 6.29
C THR A 262 -5.36 38.23 5.15
N LYS A 263 -6.63 37.88 5.33
CA LYS A 263 -7.70 38.31 4.42
C LYS A 263 -8.06 39.75 4.78
N ASN A 264 -7.28 40.72 4.29
CA ASN A 264 -7.65 42.12 4.37
C ASN A 264 -8.65 42.43 3.27
N THR A 265 -9.92 42.54 3.63
CA THR A 265 -10.93 43.25 2.85
C THR A 265 -11.04 44.68 3.38
N ALA A 266 -11.20 45.64 2.47
CA ALA A 266 -11.15 47.08 2.72
C ALA A 266 -12.19 47.63 3.72
N ASP A 267 -13.13 46.80 4.23
CA ASP A 267 -14.23 47.22 5.11
C ASP A 267 -14.35 46.41 6.42
N GLY A 268 -13.30 45.72 6.88
CA GLY A 268 -13.27 45.14 8.25
C GLY A 268 -14.31 44.05 8.57
N LYS A 269 -15.00 43.49 7.57
CA LYS A 269 -15.89 42.32 7.73
C LYS A 269 -15.18 41.03 7.33
N ILE A 270 -15.09 40.09 8.28
CA ILE A 270 -14.57 38.73 8.07
C ILE A 270 -15.60 37.94 7.25
N THR A 271 -15.28 37.59 6.01
CA THR A 271 -16.07 36.64 5.22
C THR A 271 -15.27 35.37 4.93
N THR A 272 -15.73 34.28 5.54
CA THR A 272 -15.27 32.91 5.26
C THR A 272 -15.67 32.56 3.83
N GLN A 273 -14.70 32.56 2.90
CA GLN A 273 -14.92 31.91 1.60
C GLN A 273 -14.45 30.47 1.73
N ALA A 274 -15.41 29.57 1.92
CA ALA A 274 -15.22 28.19 1.51
C ALA A 274 -15.17 28.19 -0.02
N PHE A 275 -14.06 27.77 -0.61
CA PHE A 275 -14.08 27.31 -1.99
C PHE A 275 -14.86 26.00 -2.00
N ALA A 276 -16.17 26.09 -2.18
CA ALA A 276 -16.95 24.98 -2.71
C ALA A 276 -16.50 24.78 -4.16
N LEU A 277 -16.13 23.55 -4.53
CA LEU A 277 -16.13 23.17 -5.94
C LEU A 277 -17.56 23.43 -6.46
N GLN A 278 -17.69 24.38 -7.37
CA GLN A 278 -18.90 24.52 -8.16
C GLN A 278 -18.88 23.38 -9.18
N ASP A 279 -19.60 22.30 -8.90
CA ASP A 279 -20.00 21.36 -9.92
C ASP A 279 -20.97 22.07 -10.89
N GLY A 280 -20.59 22.10 -12.16
CA GLY A 280 -21.51 22.24 -13.29
C GLY A 280 -22.22 23.59 -13.47
N HIS A 281 -21.61 24.48 -14.25
CA HIS A 281 -22.40 25.41 -15.08
C HIS A 281 -22.04 25.21 -16.56
N GLU A 282 -22.44 24.05 -17.10
CA GLU A 282 -22.66 23.92 -18.54
C GLU A 282 -23.77 24.90 -18.95
N LYS A 283 -23.40 26.02 -19.59
CA LYS A 283 -24.35 26.80 -20.37
C LYS A 283 -24.68 26.06 -21.66
N LYS A 284 -25.54 25.04 -21.60
CA LYS A 284 -26.26 24.55 -22.77
C LYS A 284 -27.39 25.52 -23.10
N ARG A 285 -27.16 26.45 -24.04
CA ARG A 285 -28.17 26.96 -24.99
C ARG A 285 -27.50 27.60 -26.21
N HIS A 286 -27.50 26.90 -27.34
CA HIS A 286 -28.31 27.32 -28.49
C HIS A 286 -28.68 26.08 -29.32
N GLY A 287 -29.96 25.97 -29.64
CA GLY A 287 -30.50 24.82 -30.36
C GLY A 287 -30.21 24.89 -31.84
N ASN A 288 -30.24 23.72 -32.47
CA ASN A 288 -30.97 23.57 -33.72
C ASN A 288 -31.54 22.16 -33.79
N ASN A 289 -32.76 22.07 -34.30
CA ASN A 289 -33.60 20.88 -34.39
C ASN A 289 -32.95 19.78 -35.24
N ASP A 290 -33.15 18.52 -34.85
CA ASP A 290 -33.90 17.51 -35.63
C ASP A 290 -33.54 16.09 -35.16
N PHE A 291 -34.50 15.18 -35.34
CA PHE A 291 -34.55 13.76 -34.96
C PHE A 291 -35.13 13.46 -33.57
N GLU A 292 -36.45 13.62 -33.49
CA GLU A 292 -37.31 12.66 -32.80
C GLU A 292 -36.96 11.23 -33.23
N ARG A 293 -36.61 10.36 -32.28
CA ARG A 293 -36.83 8.90 -32.38
C ARG A 293 -37.08 8.32 -30.98
N THR A 294 -38.36 8.35 -30.62
CA THR A 294 -39.13 7.34 -29.88
C THR A 294 -38.37 6.40 -28.94
N SER A 295 -38.50 6.65 -27.64
CA SER A 295 -38.31 5.65 -26.58
C SER A 295 -39.32 4.49 -26.77
N PRO A 296 -38.93 3.22 -26.59
CA PRO A 296 -39.86 2.09 -26.69
C PRO A 296 -40.86 2.07 -25.51
N PRO A 297 -42.09 1.58 -25.72
CA PRO A 297 -43.18 1.69 -24.75
C PRO A 297 -42.91 0.85 -23.49
N ARG A 298 -43.05 1.47 -22.31
CA ARG A 298 -43.12 0.77 -21.04
C ARG A 298 -44.48 0.05 -20.96
N VAL A 299 -44.45 -1.28 -20.99
CA VAL A 299 -45.62 -2.12 -20.72
C VAL A 299 -46.01 -1.93 -19.25
N VAL A 300 -47.10 -1.21 -19.01
CA VAL A 300 -47.81 -1.18 -17.73
C VAL A 300 -48.63 -2.46 -17.66
N ARG A 301 -48.30 -3.38 -16.75
CA ARG A 301 -49.18 -4.50 -16.40
C ARG A 301 -50.27 -3.95 -15.48
N ASP A 302 -51.45 -3.75 -16.05
CA ASP A 302 -52.68 -3.58 -15.28
C ASP A 302 -52.99 -4.86 -14.52
N MET A 303 -52.91 -4.81 -13.19
CA MET A 303 -53.53 -5.79 -12.30
C MET A 303 -54.73 -5.12 -11.61
N LYS A 304 -55.84 -5.07 -12.35
CA LYS A 304 -57.22 -5.10 -11.83
C LYS A 304 -57.60 -6.59 -11.77
N MET A 305 -58.24 -7.18 -10.77
CA MET A 305 -58.98 -6.72 -9.59
C MET A 305 -58.98 -7.86 -8.56
N CYS A 306 -59.21 -7.54 -7.29
CA CYS A 306 -60.37 -8.01 -6.52
C CYS A 306 -60.18 -7.60 -5.05
N SER A 307 -61.05 -6.71 -4.57
CA SER A 307 -61.47 -6.71 -3.17
C SER A 307 -62.96 -7.06 -3.15
N TYR A 308 -63.36 -7.88 -2.18
CA TYR A 308 -64.76 -8.11 -1.81
C TYR A 308 -65.48 -6.80 -1.48
#